data_AF-A0AAW4IA66-F1
#
_entry.id   AF-A0AAW4IA66-F1
#
_cell.length_a   1.000
_cell.length_b   1.000
_cell.length_c   1.000
_cell.angle_alpha   90.00
_cell.angle_beta   90.00
_cell.angle_gamma   90.00
#
_symmetry.space_group_name_H-M   'P 1'
#
loop_
_entity.id
_entity.type
_entity.pdbx_description
1 polymer ?
#
loop_
_entity_poly.entity_id
_entity_poly.type
_entity_poly.pdbx_seq_one_letter_code
_entity_poly.pdbx_strand_id
1 'polypeptide(L)'
;MVNVTLNTEQQLYVLDHGHGCTCFGFTNARDHANQMAERLKRPDLAFNEADFRALSGYQKYLAAVDAWGKSPLSRKTYFDPATDPKAARVLERCREANAKVRLILGDTATGRTWLDEHDVVGRIGRSTGTLKVPLLIEPGADGGIAVLTACLLAIIDWESGKFLFRHPRYRAPDLLIRPSDDTERPWEVLHDEQVVACFWDIGKAGAYVAFMRGETVEPRIFQ
;
A
#
# COMPACT_ATOMS: atom_id res chain seq x y z
N MET A 1 19.38 2.00 -23.97
CA MET A 1 18.15 2.73 -24.32
C MET A 1 17.00 1.79 -23.96
N VAL A 2 16.03 2.21 -23.16
CA VAL A 2 14.92 1.33 -22.74
C VAL A 2 14.01 1.07 -23.94
N ASN A 3 13.77 -0.19 -24.27
CA ASN A 3 12.80 -0.57 -25.30
C ASN A 3 11.43 -0.76 -24.65
N VAL A 4 10.40 -0.09 -25.15
CA VAL A 4 9.05 -0.17 -24.57
C VAL A 4 8.12 -0.84 -25.55
N THR A 5 7.51 -1.93 -25.12
CA THR A 5 6.54 -2.71 -25.90
C THR A 5 5.21 -2.84 -25.16
N LEU A 6 4.19 -3.34 -25.85
CA LEU A 6 2.84 -3.48 -25.31
C LEU A 6 2.50 -4.96 -25.13
N ASN A 7 2.09 -5.33 -23.92
CA ASN A 7 1.36 -6.57 -23.67
C ASN A 7 -0.12 -6.23 -23.52
N THR A 8 -0.87 -6.32 -24.62
CA THR A 8 -2.29 -5.95 -24.66
C THR A 8 -3.18 -6.94 -23.92
N GLU A 9 -2.80 -8.21 -23.84
CA GLU A 9 -3.55 -9.24 -23.10
C GLU A 9 -3.55 -8.92 -21.60
N GLN A 10 -2.39 -8.63 -21.03
CA GLN A 10 -2.25 -8.31 -19.61
C GLN A 10 -2.45 -6.82 -19.29
N GLN A 11 -2.65 -5.98 -20.30
CA GLN A 11 -2.83 -4.52 -20.17
C GLN A 11 -1.60 -3.80 -19.60
N LEU A 12 -0.40 -4.18 -20.05
CA LEU A 12 0.89 -3.69 -19.53
C LEU A 12 1.76 -3.05 -20.61
N TYR A 13 2.48 -1.99 -20.24
CA TYR A 13 3.72 -1.58 -20.87
C TYR A 13 4.84 -2.48 -20.36
N VAL A 14 5.64 -3.05 -21.26
CA VAL A 14 6.81 -3.87 -20.92
C VAL A 14 8.05 -3.07 -21.28
N LEU A 15 8.86 -2.75 -20.28
CA LEU A 15 10.07 -1.96 -20.40
C LEU A 15 11.27 -2.90 -20.29
N ASP A 16 11.95 -3.12 -21.40
CA ASP A 16 13.16 -3.93 -21.45
C ASP A 16 14.40 -3.06 -21.28
N HIS A 17 15.18 -3.37 -20.24
CA HIS A 17 16.44 -2.69 -19.89
C HIS A 17 17.68 -3.46 -20.37
N GLY A 18 17.52 -4.56 -21.11
CA GLY A 18 18.59 -5.42 -21.62
C GLY A 18 19.07 -6.50 -20.64
N HIS A 19 18.78 -6.34 -19.34
CA HIS A 19 19.12 -7.30 -18.28
C HIS A 19 17.91 -7.74 -17.45
N GLY A 20 16.72 -7.32 -17.87
CA GLY A 20 15.48 -7.54 -17.15
C GLY A 20 14.38 -6.65 -17.69
N CYS A 21 13.14 -7.04 -17.41
CA CYS A 21 11.95 -6.31 -17.82
C CYS A 21 11.21 -5.79 -16.58
N THR A 22 10.69 -4.57 -16.66
CA THR A 22 9.71 -4.05 -15.71
C THR A 22 8.39 -3.81 -16.40
N CYS A 23 7.28 -4.03 -15.69
CA CYS A 23 5.94 -3.86 -16.25
C CYS A 23 5.21 -2.70 -15.58
N PHE A 24 4.39 -1.97 -16.36
CA PHE A 24 3.56 -0.89 -15.84
C PHE A 24 2.17 -0.91 -16.47
N GLY A 25 1.11 -0.82 -15.67
CA GLY A 25 -0.26 -0.96 -16.15
C GLY A 25 -0.77 0.24 -16.96
N PHE A 26 -1.57 -0.04 -17.99
CA PHE A 26 -2.23 1.01 -18.78
C PHE A 26 -3.12 1.92 -17.93
N THR A 27 -3.89 1.33 -17.01
CA THR A 27 -4.75 2.05 -16.07
C THR A 27 -3.93 2.94 -15.14
N ASN A 28 -2.82 2.43 -14.60
CA ASN A 28 -1.94 3.22 -13.73
C ASN A 28 -1.37 4.43 -14.48
N ALA A 29 -0.85 4.23 -15.70
CA ALA A 29 -0.33 5.33 -16.51
C ALA A 29 -1.38 6.43 -16.73
N ARG A 30 -2.60 6.03 -17.11
CA ARG A 30 -3.73 6.94 -17.32
C ARG A 30 -4.08 7.71 -16.05
N ASP A 31 -4.32 7.00 -14.95
CA ASP A 31 -4.86 7.58 -13.73
C ASP A 31 -3.83 8.51 -13.07
N HIS A 32 -2.56 8.12 -13.06
CA HIS A 32 -1.47 8.98 -12.58
C HIS A 32 -1.30 10.23 -13.45
N ALA A 33 -1.29 10.07 -14.79
CA ALA A 33 -1.18 11.21 -15.71
C ALA A 33 -2.34 12.19 -15.54
N ASN A 34 -3.57 11.69 -15.46
CA ASN A 34 -4.77 12.50 -15.27
C ASN A 34 -4.75 13.25 -13.92
N GLN A 35 -4.38 12.58 -12.83
CA GLN A 35 -4.23 13.24 -11.52
C GLN A 35 -3.17 14.36 -11.57
N MET A 36 -2.03 14.12 -12.23
CA MET A 36 -0.99 15.13 -12.38
C MET A 36 -1.46 16.29 -13.25
N ALA A 37 -2.09 16.02 -14.39
CA ALA A 37 -2.66 17.00 -15.30
C ALA A 37 -3.66 17.91 -14.58
N GLU A 38 -4.59 17.34 -13.81
CA GLU A 38 -5.57 18.08 -13.02
C GLU A 38 -4.88 18.98 -11.99
N ARG A 39 -4.00 18.42 -11.16
CA ARG A 39 -3.33 19.18 -10.08
C ARG A 39 -2.40 20.27 -10.60
N LEU A 40 -1.78 20.05 -11.77
CA LEU A 40 -0.93 21.04 -12.44
C LEU A 40 -1.73 22.03 -13.30
N LYS A 41 -3.04 21.82 -13.48
CA LYS A 41 -3.89 22.58 -14.42
C LYS A 41 -3.34 22.56 -15.86
N ARG A 42 -2.89 21.38 -16.30
CA ARG A 42 -2.26 21.12 -17.60
C ARG A 42 -3.06 20.04 -18.36
N PRO A 43 -4.20 20.40 -18.97
CA PRO A 43 -5.07 19.43 -19.65
C PRO A 43 -4.40 18.76 -20.85
N ASP A 44 -3.37 19.39 -21.42
CA ASP A 44 -2.52 18.81 -22.47
C ASP A 44 -1.77 17.56 -22.02
N LEU A 45 -1.59 17.35 -20.70
CA LEU A 45 -0.99 16.15 -20.10
C LEU A 45 -2.01 15.05 -19.80
N ALA A 46 -3.32 15.33 -19.86
CA ALA A 46 -4.36 14.33 -19.61
C ALA A 46 -4.46 13.34 -20.78
N PHE A 47 -4.74 12.08 -20.46
CA PHE A 47 -4.99 11.03 -21.43
C PHE A 47 -6.24 11.33 -22.24
N ASN A 48 -6.18 11.06 -23.54
CA ASN A 48 -7.35 10.90 -24.40
C ASN A 48 -7.58 9.42 -24.75
N GLU A 49 -8.62 9.13 -25.53
CA GLU A 49 -8.96 7.76 -25.94
C GLU A 49 -7.84 7.07 -26.75
N ALA A 50 -7.12 7.83 -27.59
CA ALA A 50 -6.03 7.29 -28.42
C ALA A 50 -4.75 6.99 -27.61
N ASP A 51 -4.62 7.51 -26.40
CA ASP A 51 -3.49 7.25 -25.51
C ASP A 51 -3.61 5.90 -24.79
N PHE A 52 -4.84 5.41 -24.56
CA PHE A 52 -5.06 4.19 -23.80
C PHE A 52 -4.65 2.95 -24.61
N ARG A 53 -3.93 2.00 -23.98
CA ARG A 53 -3.37 0.79 -24.62
C ARG A 53 -2.40 1.10 -25.78
N ALA A 54 -1.84 2.31 -25.82
CA ALA A 54 -0.91 2.75 -26.85
C ALA A 54 0.40 3.26 -26.23
N LEU A 55 1.49 3.22 -27.00
CA LEU A 55 2.80 3.76 -26.59
C LEU A 55 2.72 5.28 -26.31
N SER A 56 1.85 6.00 -27.00
CA SER A 56 1.55 7.42 -26.73
C SER A 56 1.07 7.63 -25.29
N GLY A 57 0.30 6.71 -24.70
CA GLY A 57 -0.09 6.78 -23.30
C GLY A 57 1.09 6.69 -22.33
N TYR A 58 2.07 5.81 -22.61
CA TYR A 58 3.27 5.75 -21.76
C TYR A 58 4.08 7.05 -21.88
N GLN A 59 4.23 7.60 -23.10
CA GLN A 59 4.87 8.89 -23.31
C GLN A 59 4.14 10.03 -22.58
N LYS A 60 2.80 10.00 -22.58
CA LYS A 60 1.96 10.95 -21.86
C LYS A 60 2.20 10.90 -20.35
N TYR A 61 2.25 9.70 -19.80
CA TYR A 61 2.60 9.48 -18.40
C TYR A 61 3.99 10.03 -18.06
N LEU A 62 5.01 9.75 -18.88
CA LEU A 62 6.36 10.29 -18.68
C LEU A 62 6.39 11.82 -18.71
N ALA A 63 5.68 12.43 -19.67
CA ALA A 63 5.56 13.89 -19.76
C ALA A 63 4.89 14.48 -18.52
N ALA A 64 3.86 13.80 -17.98
CA ALA A 64 3.19 14.22 -16.75
C ALA A 64 4.11 14.12 -15.52
N VAL A 65 4.90 13.04 -15.41
CA VAL A 65 5.89 12.87 -14.32
C VAL A 65 6.99 13.94 -14.39
N ASP A 66 7.49 14.25 -15.59
CA ASP A 66 8.49 15.31 -15.80
C ASP A 66 7.93 16.69 -15.42
N ALA A 67 6.72 17.02 -15.88
CA ALA A 67 6.04 18.26 -15.53
C ALA A 67 5.79 18.37 -14.02
N TRP A 68 5.41 17.26 -13.37
CA TRP A 68 5.26 17.19 -11.92
C TRP A 68 6.58 17.49 -11.21
N GLY A 69 7.67 16.82 -11.61
CA GLY A 69 9.00 16.98 -11.03
C GLY A 69 9.52 18.42 -11.09
N LYS A 70 9.22 19.13 -12.18
CA LYS A 70 9.58 20.55 -12.38
C LYS A 70 8.66 21.54 -11.65
N SER A 71 7.54 21.08 -11.11
CA SER A 71 6.57 21.92 -10.42
C SER A 71 6.90 22.09 -8.92
N PRO A 72 6.35 23.13 -8.26
CA PRO A 72 6.39 23.22 -6.80
C PRO A 72 5.67 22.08 -6.07
N LEU A 73 4.74 21.37 -6.73
CA LEU A 73 4.00 20.24 -6.15
C LEU A 73 4.89 19.03 -5.90
N SER A 74 6.05 18.92 -6.56
CA SER A 74 7.04 17.87 -6.32
C SER A 74 7.58 17.85 -4.87
N ARG A 75 7.38 18.92 -4.10
CA ARG A 75 7.72 19.00 -2.67
C ARG A 75 6.66 18.40 -1.74
N LYS A 76 5.48 18.05 -2.25
CA LYS A 76 4.39 17.42 -1.50
C LYS A 76 4.44 15.90 -1.64
N THR A 77 3.78 15.21 -0.72
CA THR A 77 3.58 13.77 -0.85
C THR A 77 2.63 13.49 -2.00
N TYR A 78 3.04 12.56 -2.87
CA TYR A 78 2.25 12.04 -3.96
C TYR A 78 1.56 10.76 -3.49
N PHE A 79 0.24 10.74 -3.59
CA PHE A 79 -0.60 9.60 -3.26
C PHE A 79 -1.12 8.96 -4.53
N ASP A 80 -1.36 7.65 -4.47
CA ASP A 80 -2.00 6.92 -5.55
C ASP A 80 -3.37 7.56 -5.89
N PRO A 81 -3.76 7.69 -7.18
CA PRO A 81 -5.05 8.25 -7.57
C PRO A 81 -6.27 7.60 -6.88
N ALA A 82 -6.18 6.33 -6.50
CA ALA A 82 -7.24 5.60 -5.80
C ALA A 82 -7.19 5.74 -4.27
N THR A 83 -6.23 6.49 -3.72
CA THR A 83 -6.12 6.71 -2.26
C THR A 83 -7.33 7.47 -1.71
N ASP A 84 -7.93 6.98 -0.63
CA ASP A 84 -8.98 7.71 0.09
C ASP A 84 -8.43 9.07 0.58
N PRO A 85 -9.06 10.22 0.22
CA PRO A 85 -8.59 11.53 0.64
C PRO A 85 -8.48 11.73 2.16
N LYS A 86 -9.30 11.03 2.96
CA LYS A 86 -9.20 11.01 4.42
C LYS A 86 -7.95 10.25 4.87
N ALA A 87 -7.66 9.09 4.26
CA ALA A 87 -6.44 8.34 4.55
C ALA A 87 -5.20 9.15 4.22
N ALA A 88 -5.16 9.79 3.04
CA ALA A 88 -4.04 10.67 2.63
C ALA A 88 -3.78 11.79 3.66
N ARG A 89 -4.84 12.46 4.15
CA ARG A 89 -4.69 13.49 5.20
C ARG A 89 -4.18 12.93 6.52
N VAL A 90 -4.65 11.75 6.91
CA VAL A 90 -4.19 11.09 8.15
C VAL A 90 -2.72 10.70 8.04
N LEU A 91 -2.29 10.14 6.91
CA LEU A 91 -0.89 9.80 6.67
C LEU A 91 0.01 11.03 6.74
N GLU A 92 -0.38 12.14 6.10
CA GLU A 92 0.40 13.39 6.20
C GLU A 92 0.50 13.90 7.64
N ARG A 93 -0.60 13.88 8.40
CA ARG A 93 -0.57 14.27 9.81
C ARG A 93 0.35 13.35 10.63
N CYS A 94 0.32 12.05 10.39
CA CYS A 94 1.20 11.09 11.07
C CYS A 94 2.68 11.34 10.70
N ARG A 95 2.96 11.67 9.44
CA ARG A 95 4.29 12.04 8.96
C ARG A 95 4.82 13.29 9.66
N GLU A 96 4.00 14.32 9.77
CA GLU A 96 4.37 15.59 10.43
C GLU A 96 4.56 15.42 11.94
N ALA A 97 3.73 14.59 12.57
CA ALA A 97 3.82 14.28 13.99
C ALA A 97 4.89 13.23 14.33
N ASN A 98 5.55 12.63 13.33
CA ASN A 98 6.46 11.49 13.50
C ASN A 98 5.84 10.32 14.29
N ALA A 99 4.52 10.14 14.14
CA ALA A 99 3.74 9.17 14.92
C ALA A 99 4.04 7.74 14.46
N LYS A 100 4.20 6.83 15.43
CA LYS A 100 4.23 5.38 15.16
C LYS A 100 2.80 4.92 14.95
N VAL A 101 2.55 4.28 13.82
CA VAL A 101 1.24 3.79 13.44
C VAL A 101 1.31 2.32 13.08
N ARG A 102 0.14 1.71 13.06
CA ARG A 102 -0.11 0.45 12.41
C ARG A 102 -1.04 0.65 11.22
N LEU A 103 -0.70 -0.01 10.11
CA LEU A 103 -1.50 -0.06 8.91
C LEU A 103 -2.24 -1.39 8.84
N ILE A 104 -3.49 -1.36 8.40
CA ILE A 104 -4.21 -2.55 7.96
C ILE A 104 -4.44 -2.39 6.47
N LEU A 105 -3.82 -3.28 5.70
CA LEU A 105 -3.94 -3.34 4.24
C LEU A 105 -4.92 -4.43 3.84
N GLY A 106 -5.52 -4.25 2.66
CA GLY A 106 -6.44 -5.19 2.09
C GLY A 106 -7.16 -4.66 0.87
N ASP A 107 -8.19 -5.39 0.47
CA ASP A 107 -9.06 -5.00 -0.63
C ASP A 107 -10.09 -3.98 -0.13
N THR A 108 -10.00 -2.74 -0.62
CA THR A 108 -10.92 -1.65 -0.27
C THR A 108 -12.31 -1.79 -0.92
N ALA A 109 -12.46 -2.61 -1.95
CA ALA A 109 -13.74 -2.92 -2.56
C ALA A 109 -14.56 -3.87 -1.66
N THR A 110 -13.94 -4.91 -1.11
CA THR A 110 -14.62 -5.89 -0.24
C THR A 110 -14.51 -5.57 1.25
N GLY A 111 -13.49 -4.81 1.66
CA GLY A 111 -13.17 -4.51 3.04
C GLY A 111 -12.37 -5.60 3.77
N ARG A 112 -11.92 -6.63 3.05
CA ARG A 112 -11.17 -7.78 3.58
C ARG A 112 -9.69 -7.46 3.70
N THR A 113 -9.11 -7.73 4.87
CA THR A 113 -7.66 -7.58 5.10
C THR A 113 -6.87 -8.74 4.51
N TRP A 114 -5.61 -8.48 4.15
CA TRP A 114 -4.66 -9.50 3.72
C TRP A 114 -3.94 -10.23 4.86
N LEU A 115 -4.19 -9.83 6.12
CA LEU A 115 -3.55 -10.41 7.31
C LEU A 115 -2.01 -10.31 7.27
N ASP A 116 -1.49 -9.21 6.73
CA ASP A 116 -0.04 -8.95 6.69
C ASP A 116 0.53 -8.71 8.10
N GLU A 117 1.59 -9.43 8.45
CA GLU A 117 2.33 -9.25 9.71
C GLU A 117 3.60 -8.41 9.55
N HIS A 118 4.16 -8.38 8.36
CA HIS A 118 5.37 -7.62 8.02
C HIS A 118 5.01 -6.28 7.42
N ASP A 119 5.90 -5.30 7.57
CA ASP A 119 5.76 -4.01 6.89
C ASP A 119 4.43 -3.28 7.16
N VAL A 120 3.86 -3.49 8.36
CA VAL A 120 2.58 -2.90 8.78
C VAL A 120 2.69 -2.03 10.03
N VAL A 121 3.83 -1.99 10.71
CA VAL A 121 4.06 -1.15 11.90
C VAL A 121 5.30 -0.27 11.70
N GLY A 122 5.17 1.04 11.91
CA GLY A 122 6.27 1.97 11.74
C GLY A 122 5.85 3.43 11.80
N ARG A 123 6.77 4.34 11.49
CA ARG A 123 6.47 5.78 11.35
C ARG A 123 6.23 6.11 9.88
N ILE A 124 5.42 7.11 9.62
CA ILE A 124 5.22 7.58 8.25
C ILE A 124 6.37 8.51 7.87
N GLY A 125 7.16 8.08 6.88
CA GLY A 125 8.17 8.87 6.21
C GLY A 125 7.74 9.25 4.80
N ARG A 126 8.69 9.75 4.01
CA ARG A 126 8.46 10.13 2.61
C ARG A 126 9.69 9.90 1.77
N SER A 127 9.49 9.37 0.57
CA SER A 127 10.59 9.12 -0.37
C SER A 127 11.18 10.42 -0.93
N THR A 128 12.39 10.31 -1.48
CA THR A 128 13.12 11.42 -2.11
C THR A 128 12.94 11.49 -3.62
N GLY A 129 12.21 10.54 -4.23
CA GLY A 129 11.99 10.47 -5.66
C GLY A 129 11.16 11.62 -6.25
N THR A 130 10.98 11.58 -7.58
CA THR A 130 10.17 12.56 -8.32
C THR A 130 8.72 12.60 -7.82
N LEU A 131 8.11 11.43 -7.71
CA LEU A 131 6.84 11.23 -7.01
C LEU A 131 7.15 10.81 -5.58
N LYS A 132 7.06 11.76 -4.64
CA LYS A 132 7.41 11.52 -3.23
C LYS A 132 6.30 10.72 -2.55
N VAL A 133 6.42 9.40 -2.54
CA VAL A 133 5.42 8.51 -1.93
C VAL A 133 5.61 8.42 -0.41
N PRO A 134 4.53 8.17 0.36
CA PRO A 134 4.65 7.87 1.78
C PRO A 134 5.38 6.54 1.98
N LEU A 135 6.26 6.51 2.98
CA LEU A 135 7.01 5.31 3.37
C LEU A 135 6.56 4.87 4.76
N LEU A 136 6.51 3.57 5.02
CA LEU A 136 6.47 3.04 6.38
C LEU A 136 7.89 2.71 6.82
N ILE A 137 8.38 3.42 7.83
CA ILE A 137 9.76 3.33 8.29
C ILE A 137 9.80 2.67 9.67
N GLU A 138 10.55 1.57 9.77
CA GLU A 138 10.76 0.87 11.03
C GLU A 138 11.58 1.70 12.03
N PRO A 139 11.43 1.44 13.35
CA PRO A 139 12.30 2.05 14.35
C PRO A 139 13.78 1.80 14.06
N GLY A 140 14.58 2.86 14.03
CA GLY A 140 16.03 2.79 13.76
C GLY A 140 16.43 2.70 12.29
N ALA A 141 15.47 2.62 11.35
CA ALA A 141 15.75 2.64 9.92
C ALA A 141 15.74 4.06 9.35
N ASP A 142 16.56 4.29 8.33
CA ASP A 142 16.63 5.55 7.56
C ASP A 142 15.70 5.56 6.33
N GLY A 143 15.10 4.40 6.02
CA GLY A 143 14.21 4.19 4.89
C GLY A 143 13.19 3.08 5.20
N GLY A 144 12.30 2.82 4.24
CA GLY A 144 11.26 1.82 4.42
C GLY A 144 10.47 1.57 3.15
N ILE A 145 9.44 0.74 3.26
CA ILE A 145 8.62 0.35 2.11
C ILE A 145 7.62 1.44 1.73
N ALA A 146 7.29 1.55 0.45
CA ALA A 146 6.21 2.42 -0.01
C ALA A 146 4.85 1.89 0.49
N VAL A 147 4.05 2.77 1.10
CA VAL A 147 2.72 2.38 1.58
C VAL A 147 1.77 2.18 0.39
N LEU A 148 1.09 1.04 0.35
CA LEU A 148 0.02 0.76 -0.61
C LEU A 148 -1.25 1.55 -0.27
N THR A 149 -1.19 2.86 -0.50
CA THR A 149 -2.20 3.82 -0.02
C THR A 149 -3.61 3.64 -0.60
N ALA A 150 -3.73 3.06 -1.80
CA ALA A 150 -5.01 2.66 -2.39
C ALA A 150 -5.66 1.44 -1.71
N CYS A 151 -4.89 0.69 -0.91
CA CYS A 151 -5.28 -0.56 -0.26
C CYS A 151 -5.44 -0.40 1.26
N LEU A 152 -5.49 0.83 1.77
CA LEU A 152 -5.61 1.10 3.20
C LEU A 152 -7.03 0.87 3.71
N LEU A 153 -7.16 -0.06 4.65
CA LEU A 153 -8.40 -0.33 5.39
C LEU A 153 -8.43 0.38 6.74
N ALA A 154 -7.28 0.52 7.42
CA ALA A 154 -7.18 1.28 8.65
C ALA A 154 -5.78 1.86 8.88
N ILE A 155 -5.75 2.95 9.63
CA ILE A 155 -4.54 3.51 10.24
C ILE A 155 -4.82 3.62 11.73
N ILE A 156 -4.03 2.94 12.55
CA ILE A 156 -4.19 2.85 13.99
C ILE A 156 -3.00 3.53 14.64
N ASP A 157 -3.26 4.38 15.62
CA ASP A 157 -2.22 4.97 16.46
C ASP A 157 -1.59 3.87 17.34
N TRP A 158 -0.27 3.70 17.27
CA TRP A 158 0.39 2.58 17.94
C TRP A 158 0.34 2.68 19.46
N GLU A 159 0.38 3.89 20.01
CA GLU A 159 0.45 4.10 21.46
C GLU A 159 -0.92 3.95 22.12
N SER A 160 -1.96 4.53 21.51
CA SER A 160 -3.31 4.54 22.08
C SER A 160 -4.23 3.44 21.58
N GLY A 161 -3.86 2.71 20.53
CA GLY A 161 -4.71 1.72 19.86
C GLY A 161 -5.91 2.32 19.12
N LYS A 162 -6.00 3.65 19.01
CA LYS A 162 -7.15 4.32 18.38
C LYS A 162 -7.07 4.30 16.86
N PHE A 163 -8.20 4.05 16.21
CA PHE A 163 -8.34 4.26 14.78
C PHE A 163 -8.21 5.75 14.43
N LEU A 164 -7.14 6.11 13.73
CA LEU A 164 -6.95 7.42 13.13
C LEU A 164 -7.66 7.53 11.77
N PHE A 165 -7.78 6.39 11.08
CA PHE A 165 -8.58 6.20 9.88
C PHE A 165 -9.16 4.79 9.89
N ARG A 166 -10.41 4.67 9.41
CA ARG A 166 -11.07 3.39 9.15
C ARG A 166 -11.87 3.51 7.86
N HIS A 167 -11.53 2.68 6.88
CA HIS A 167 -12.26 2.61 5.63
C HIS A 167 -13.71 2.15 5.90
N PRO A 168 -14.74 2.74 5.26
CA PRO A 168 -16.13 2.44 5.58
C PRO A 168 -16.52 0.96 5.39
N ARG A 169 -15.83 0.26 4.49
CA ARG A 169 -16.06 -1.18 4.25
C ARG A 169 -15.23 -2.10 5.14
N TYR A 170 -14.29 -1.58 5.94
CA TYR A 170 -13.38 -2.42 6.72
C TYR A 170 -14.13 -3.31 7.72
N ARG A 171 -13.92 -4.62 7.58
CA ARG A 171 -14.39 -5.66 8.49
C ARG A 171 -13.19 -6.26 9.19
N ALA A 172 -13.22 -6.27 10.52
CA ALA A 172 -12.21 -6.99 11.29
C ALA A 172 -12.26 -8.48 10.92
N PRO A 173 -11.11 -9.16 10.79
CA PRO A 173 -11.08 -10.57 10.41
C PRO A 173 -11.71 -11.42 11.51
N ASP A 174 -12.50 -12.41 11.10
CA ASP A 174 -13.05 -13.40 12.02
C ASP A 174 -12.05 -14.54 12.18
N LEU A 175 -11.30 -14.50 13.27
CA LEU A 175 -10.23 -15.45 13.57
C LEU A 175 -10.60 -16.34 14.75
N LEU A 176 -10.35 -17.64 14.59
CA LEU A 176 -10.62 -18.67 15.58
C LEU A 176 -9.37 -19.47 15.88
N ILE A 177 -9.10 -19.72 17.16
CA ILE A 177 -8.03 -20.60 17.61
C ILE A 177 -8.63 -21.98 17.89
N ARG A 178 -8.01 -23.05 17.40
CA ARG A 178 -8.43 -24.43 17.65
C ARG A 178 -7.20 -25.34 17.89
N PRO A 179 -7.35 -26.44 18.66
CA PRO A 179 -6.37 -27.51 18.70
C PRO A 179 -6.12 -28.18 17.33
N SER A 180 -4.86 -28.47 17.02
CA SER A 180 -4.41 -29.28 15.88
C SER A 180 -3.97 -30.67 16.34
N ASP A 181 -3.94 -31.62 15.39
CA ASP A 181 -3.34 -32.94 15.60
C ASP A 181 -1.79 -32.90 15.47
N ASP A 182 -1.22 -31.79 15.01
CA ASP A 182 0.22 -31.56 14.96
C ASP A 182 0.77 -31.24 16.36
N THR A 183 1.57 -32.14 16.93
CA THR A 183 2.17 -31.97 18.25
C THR A 183 3.26 -30.89 18.31
N GLU A 184 3.90 -30.54 17.18
CA GLU A 184 4.88 -29.45 17.14
C GLU A 184 4.20 -28.08 17.04
N ARG A 185 3.00 -28.03 16.47
CA ARG A 185 2.18 -26.81 16.34
C ARG A 185 0.72 -27.08 16.72
N PRO A 186 0.43 -27.36 18.01
CA PRO A 186 -0.88 -27.80 18.46
C PRO A 186 -1.98 -26.74 18.37
N TRP A 187 -1.68 -25.50 17.96
CA TRP A 187 -2.66 -24.41 17.88
C TRP A 187 -2.78 -23.85 16.46
N GLU A 188 -3.91 -24.10 15.81
CA GLU A 188 -4.27 -23.52 14.51
C GLU A 188 -5.05 -22.22 14.71
N VAL A 189 -4.78 -21.23 13.86
CA VAL A 189 -5.61 -20.04 13.67
C VAL A 189 -6.31 -20.14 12.32
N LEU A 190 -7.63 -20.04 12.33
CA LEU A 190 -8.47 -20.12 11.14
C LEU A 190 -9.04 -18.75 10.77
N HIS A 191 -9.17 -18.49 9.47
CA HIS A 191 -9.92 -17.39 8.88
C HIS A 191 -10.78 -17.95 7.75
N ASP A 192 -12.10 -17.72 7.77
CA ASP A 192 -13.04 -18.30 6.79
C ASP A 192 -12.83 -19.82 6.61
N GLU A 193 -12.73 -20.55 7.72
CA GLU A 193 -12.50 -22.02 7.79
C GLU A 193 -11.15 -22.52 7.25
N GLN A 194 -10.27 -21.62 6.78
CA GLN A 194 -8.93 -21.96 6.30
C GLN A 194 -7.89 -21.68 7.38
N VAL A 195 -6.95 -22.61 7.57
CA VAL A 195 -5.80 -22.40 8.46
C VAL A 195 -4.90 -21.33 7.86
N VAL A 196 -4.67 -20.24 8.60
CA VAL A 196 -3.82 -19.11 8.18
C VAL A 196 -2.51 -19.04 8.96
N ALA A 197 -2.45 -19.64 10.15
CA ALA A 197 -1.23 -19.74 10.95
C ALA A 197 -1.32 -20.91 11.94
N CYS A 198 -0.16 -21.45 12.35
CA CYS A 198 -0.07 -22.48 13.39
C CYS A 198 1.03 -22.13 14.38
N PHE A 199 0.79 -22.37 15.67
CA PHE A 199 1.66 -21.98 16.77
C PHE A 199 1.93 -23.16 17.71
N TRP A 200 3.12 -23.14 18.30
CA TRP A 200 3.49 -24.09 19.36
C TRP A 200 2.82 -23.74 20.71
N ASP A 201 2.48 -22.47 20.93
CA ASP A 201 1.94 -21.91 22.17
C ASP A 201 0.61 -21.18 21.93
N ILE A 202 -0.35 -21.39 22.83
CA ILE A 202 -1.68 -20.76 22.74
C ILE A 202 -1.61 -19.23 22.97
N GLY A 203 -0.66 -18.77 23.79
CA GLY A 203 -0.42 -17.36 24.03
C GLY A 203 0.06 -16.64 22.77
N LYS A 204 0.99 -17.25 22.02
CA LYS A 204 1.42 -16.75 20.70
C LYS A 204 0.27 -16.71 19.69
N ALA A 205 -0.56 -17.75 19.63
CA ALA A 205 -1.76 -17.74 18.78
C ALA A 205 -2.72 -16.60 19.16
N GLY A 206 -2.93 -16.36 20.47
CA GLY A 206 -3.72 -15.25 20.98
C GLY A 206 -3.14 -13.88 20.61
N ALA A 207 -1.83 -13.70 20.73
CA ALA A 207 -1.13 -12.48 20.34
C ALA A 207 -1.24 -12.23 18.83
N TYR A 208 -1.11 -13.26 18.00
CA TYR A 208 -1.34 -13.18 16.55
C TYR A 208 -2.78 -12.75 16.22
N VAL A 209 -3.79 -13.37 16.85
CA VAL A 209 -5.20 -13.00 16.63
C VAL A 209 -5.49 -11.57 17.04
N ALA A 210 -5.02 -11.16 18.24
CA ALA A 210 -5.16 -9.79 18.72
C ALA A 210 -4.50 -8.82 17.74
N PHE A 211 -3.27 -9.12 17.32
CA PHE A 211 -2.61 -8.36 16.27
C PHE A 211 -3.49 -8.32 15.03
N MET A 212 -3.82 -9.42 14.36
CA MET A 212 -4.59 -9.37 13.10
C MET A 212 -5.95 -8.65 13.18
N ARG A 213 -6.57 -8.56 14.37
CA ARG A 213 -7.79 -7.76 14.60
C ARG A 213 -7.59 -6.25 14.79
N GLY A 214 -6.34 -5.80 14.83
CA GLY A 214 -5.97 -4.39 14.91
C GLY A 214 -5.34 -3.95 16.23
N GLU A 215 -5.16 -4.85 17.20
CA GLU A 215 -4.53 -4.50 18.49
C GLU A 215 -3.04 -4.17 18.33
N THR A 216 -2.53 -3.28 19.16
CA THR A 216 -1.13 -2.83 19.11
C THR A 216 -0.24 -3.80 19.89
N VAL A 217 -0.03 -4.99 19.32
CA VAL A 217 0.82 -6.06 19.86
C VAL A 217 2.15 -6.10 19.08
N GLU A 218 3.28 -6.15 19.78
CA GLU A 218 4.60 -6.26 19.14
C GLU A 218 4.70 -7.58 18.34
N PRO A 219 4.89 -7.55 17.00
CA PRO A 219 4.83 -8.75 16.16
C PRO A 219 5.80 -9.86 16.56
N ARG A 220 6.98 -9.48 17.07
CA ARG A 220 8.03 -10.40 17.54
C ARG A 220 7.57 -11.34 18.67
N ILE A 221 6.44 -11.04 19.33
CA ILE A 221 5.89 -11.89 20.39
C ILE A 221 5.36 -13.21 19.82
N PHE A 222 4.73 -13.18 18.64
CA PHE A 222 4.11 -14.37 18.03
C PHE A 222 4.91 -14.99 16.89
N GLN A 223 5.92 -14.27 16.37
CA GLN A 223 6.91 -14.82 15.43
C GLN A 223 7.81 -15.89 16.08
#